data_AF-A0A7G8YMV0-F1
#
_entry.id   AF-A0A7G8YMV0-F1
#
_cell.length_a   1.000
_cell.length_b   1.000
_cell.length_c   1.000
_cell.angle_alpha   90.00
_cell.angle_beta   90.00
_cell.angle_gamma   90.00
#
_symmetry.space_group_name_H-M   'P 1'
#
loop_
_entity.id
_entity.type
_entity.pdbx_description
1 polymer ?
#
loop_
_entity_poly.entity_id
_entity_poly.type
_entity_poly.pdbx_seq_one_letter_code
_entity_poly.pdbx_strand_id
1 'polypeptide(L)'
;MDVAQCGKALSFQMYIAEGNDQICQSQFQLPYSGLQWSDVPFLFTGIYHTLLLTLITVVFGTLLGVLIGWARENSRFAKALFWPLVDVVRSRPLIIQFILVNSFFAMAGYPMPPLAVGAVVLSIYMGVLTSEQVRSGLQ
;
A
#
# COMPACT_ATOMS: atom_id res chain seq x y z
N MET A 1 -25.55 -35.76 -14.50
CA MET A 1 -25.12 -36.45 -13.26
C MET A 1 -24.00 -35.62 -12.67
N ASP A 2 -24.04 -35.41 -11.37
CA ASP A 2 -23.80 -34.13 -10.70
C ASP A 2 -22.32 -33.86 -10.34
N VAL A 3 -21.83 -32.63 -10.59
CA VAL A 3 -20.45 -32.17 -10.29
C VAL A 3 -20.25 -31.89 -8.78
N ALA A 4 -21.32 -31.85 -7.98
CA ALA A 4 -21.23 -31.57 -6.55
C ALA A 4 -20.54 -32.66 -5.71
N GLN A 5 -20.35 -33.88 -6.24
CA GLN A 5 -19.73 -34.98 -5.49
C GLN A 5 -18.19 -35.00 -5.53
N CYS A 6 -17.56 -34.21 -6.40
CA CYS A 6 -16.09 -34.09 -6.47
C CYS A 6 -15.51 -33.07 -5.46
N GLY A 7 -16.35 -32.30 -4.76
CA GLY A 7 -15.89 -31.27 -3.82
C GLY A 7 -15.56 -31.76 -2.40
N LYS A 8 -16.12 -32.90 -1.96
CA LYS A 8 -15.97 -33.34 -0.55
C LYS A 8 -14.80 -34.29 -0.29
N ALA A 9 -14.25 -34.93 -1.32
CA ALA A 9 -13.11 -35.85 -1.17
C ALA A 9 -11.74 -35.14 -1.26
N LEU A 10 -11.72 -33.88 -1.71
CA LEU A 10 -10.50 -33.13 -2.03
C LEU A 10 -9.78 -32.52 -0.82
N SER A 11 -10.42 -32.46 0.36
CA SER A 11 -9.80 -31.86 1.54
C SER A 11 -8.89 -32.83 2.32
N PHE A 12 -8.90 -34.13 2.00
CA PHE A 12 -8.16 -35.14 2.78
C PHE A 12 -7.08 -35.90 1.99
N GLN A 13 -7.11 -35.85 0.65
CA GLN A 13 -6.17 -36.59 -0.21
C GLN A 13 -4.98 -35.74 -0.72
N MET A 14 -4.53 -34.75 0.06
CA MET A 14 -3.28 -34.03 -0.25
C MET A 14 -2.02 -34.75 0.31
N TYR A 15 -2.16 -35.84 1.07
CA TYR A 15 -1.00 -36.49 1.71
C TYR A 15 -0.43 -37.72 0.97
N ILE A 16 -1.13 -38.31 0.01
CA ILE A 16 -0.62 -39.49 -0.73
C ILE A 16 -1.03 -39.39 -2.20
N ALA A 17 -0.15 -38.79 -3.02
CA ALA A 17 -0.23 -38.92 -4.48
C ALA A 17 1.16 -38.73 -5.10
N GLU A 18 2.08 -39.65 -4.79
CA GLU A 18 3.21 -39.96 -5.67
C GLU A 18 2.68 -40.97 -6.70
N GLY A 19 2.37 -40.50 -7.91
CA GLY A 19 1.98 -41.35 -9.04
C GLY A 19 0.68 -40.91 -9.72
N ASN A 20 0.81 -40.27 -10.89
CA ASN A 20 -0.20 -39.97 -11.92
C ASN A 20 -0.81 -38.54 -11.93
N ASP A 21 0.06 -37.55 -12.13
CA ASP A 21 -0.17 -36.09 -12.22
C ASP A 21 -0.95 -35.57 -13.46
N GLN A 22 -1.59 -36.41 -14.29
CA GLN A 22 -2.09 -35.94 -15.60
C GLN A 22 -3.52 -35.35 -15.60
N ILE A 23 -4.28 -35.45 -14.50
CA ILE A 23 -5.72 -35.08 -14.51
C ILE A 23 -6.03 -33.79 -13.71
N CYS A 24 -5.16 -33.36 -12.80
CA CYS A 24 -5.32 -32.12 -12.01
C CYS A 24 -4.52 -30.91 -12.55
N GLN A 25 -3.83 -31.04 -13.69
CA GLN A 25 -2.96 -29.98 -14.24
C GLN A 25 -3.68 -29.08 -15.27
N SER A 26 -4.88 -29.43 -15.74
CA SER A 26 -5.55 -28.73 -16.85
C SER A 26 -6.42 -27.52 -16.43
N GLN A 27 -6.42 -27.12 -15.16
CA GLN A 27 -7.08 -25.90 -14.66
C GLN A 27 -6.12 -24.92 -13.99
N PHE A 28 -4.91 -25.33 -13.62
CA PHE A 28 -3.80 -24.41 -13.35
C PHE A 28 -3.04 -24.16 -14.66
N GLN A 29 -3.75 -23.66 -15.68
CA GLN A 29 -3.08 -22.97 -16.76
C GLN A 29 -2.51 -21.70 -16.12
N LEU A 30 -1.29 -21.77 -15.62
CA LEU A 30 -0.49 -20.57 -15.43
C LEU A 30 -0.45 -19.91 -16.80
N PRO A 31 -1.04 -18.73 -17.01
CA PRO A 31 -0.74 -17.94 -18.18
C PRO A 31 0.69 -17.40 -18.03
N TYR A 32 1.69 -18.26 -17.83
CA TYR A 32 3.08 -17.92 -18.08
C TYR A 32 3.26 -17.98 -19.60
N SER A 33 2.70 -16.97 -20.26
CA SER A 33 3.50 -16.31 -21.30
C SER A 33 4.77 -15.89 -20.57
N GLY A 34 5.88 -16.61 -20.79
CA GLY A 34 7.17 -16.18 -20.28
C GLY A 34 7.38 -14.71 -20.65
N LEU A 35 8.08 -13.95 -19.80
CA LEU A 35 8.25 -12.50 -19.97
C LEU A 35 8.58 -12.17 -21.42
N GLN A 36 7.60 -11.66 -22.17
CA GLN A 36 7.79 -11.40 -23.58
C GLN A 36 8.49 -10.05 -23.69
N TRP A 37 9.41 -9.90 -24.64
CA TRP A 37 10.11 -8.62 -24.84
C TRP A 37 9.15 -7.45 -25.10
N SER A 38 7.90 -7.73 -25.50
CA SER A 38 6.81 -6.76 -25.66
C SER A 38 6.23 -6.23 -24.35
N ASP A 39 6.42 -6.91 -23.21
CA ASP A 39 5.83 -6.53 -21.91
C ASP A 39 6.76 -5.62 -21.10
N VAL A 40 8.05 -5.57 -21.47
CA VAL A 40 9.08 -4.69 -20.90
C VAL A 40 8.65 -3.21 -20.84
N PRO A 41 8.07 -2.58 -21.89
CA PRO A 41 7.61 -1.18 -21.80
C PRO A 41 6.51 -0.95 -20.76
N PHE A 42 5.62 -1.94 -20.55
CA PHE A 42 4.60 -1.84 -19.50
C PHE A 42 5.20 -1.91 -18.10
N LEU A 43 6.19 -2.79 -17.90
CA LEU A 43 6.95 -2.84 -16.65
C LEU A 43 7.67 -1.52 -16.36
N PHE A 44 8.31 -0.93 -17.38
CA PHE A 44 9.00 0.35 -17.22
C PHE A 44 8.04 1.48 -16.84
N THR A 45 6.82 1.46 -17.37
CA THR A 45 5.75 2.40 -16.99
C THR A 45 5.36 2.24 -15.52
N GLY A 46 5.25 1.01 -15.02
CA GLY A 46 5.00 0.76 -13.60
C GLY A 46 6.11 1.28 -12.70
N ILE A 47 7.37 0.98 -13.05
CA ILE A 47 8.56 1.46 -12.33
C ILE A 47 8.60 3.00 -12.31
N TYR A 48 8.31 3.63 -13.45
CA TYR A 48 8.25 5.09 -13.56
C TYR A 48 7.27 5.69 -12.56
N HIS A 49 6.05 5.13 -12.46
CA HIS A 49 5.06 5.61 -11.51
C HIS A 49 5.47 5.39 -10.05
N THR A 50 6.03 4.24 -9.69
CA THR A 50 6.52 3.99 -8.32
C THR A 50 7.63 4.97 -7.94
N LEU A 51 8.61 5.17 -8.82
CA LEU A 51 9.74 6.06 -8.57
C LEU A 51 9.28 7.52 -8.40
N LEU A 52 8.41 7.98 -9.30
CA LEU A 52 7.86 9.33 -9.25
C LEU A 52 7.08 9.56 -7.94
N LEU A 53 6.25 8.60 -7.55
CA LEU A 53 5.43 8.69 -6.35
C LEU A 53 6.29 8.68 -5.08
N THR A 54 7.31 7.81 -5.02
CA THR A 54 8.27 7.77 -3.90
C THR A 54 9.07 9.06 -3.80
N LEU A 55 9.58 9.60 -4.91
CA LEU A 55 10.42 10.80 -4.89
C LEU A 55 9.64 12.02 -4.36
N ILE A 56 8.42 12.23 -4.86
CA ILE A 56 7.54 13.30 -4.40
C ILE A 56 7.19 13.08 -2.92
N THR A 57 6.79 11.86 -2.56
CA THR A 57 6.41 11.49 -1.19
C THR A 57 7.53 11.74 -0.19
N VAL A 58 8.75 11.30 -0.50
CA VAL A 58 9.90 11.42 0.40
C VAL A 58 10.27 12.88 0.58
N VAL A 59 10.32 13.68 -0.48
CA VAL A 59 10.67 15.10 -0.38
C VAL A 59 9.64 15.86 0.44
N PHE A 60 8.36 15.79 0.08
CA PHE A 60 7.31 16.52 0.80
C PHE A 60 7.07 15.98 2.21
N GLY A 61 7.09 14.66 2.37
CA GLY A 61 6.95 14.00 3.67
C GLY A 61 8.08 14.37 4.62
N THR A 62 9.33 14.33 4.17
CA THR A 62 10.49 14.70 5.02
C THR A 62 10.41 16.16 5.45
N LEU A 63 10.09 17.07 4.53
CA LEU A 63 9.96 18.50 4.85
C LEU A 63 8.86 18.74 5.90
N LEU A 64 7.66 18.17 5.69
CA LEU A 64 6.56 18.26 6.65
C LEU A 64 6.93 17.62 8.00
N GLY A 65 7.58 16.46 7.98
CA GLY A 65 7.97 15.72 9.18
C GLY A 65 9.00 16.45 10.02
N VAL A 66 10.01 17.05 9.40
CA VAL A 66 11.02 17.87 10.10
C VAL A 66 10.36 19.09 10.75
N LEU A 67 9.50 19.81 10.03
CA LEU A 67 8.81 20.98 10.56
C LEU A 67 7.90 20.62 11.75
N ILE A 68 7.09 19.57 11.62
CA ILE A 68 6.18 19.11 12.69
C ILE A 68 6.98 18.56 13.88
N GLY A 69 8.03 17.78 13.63
CA GLY A 69 8.89 17.19 14.67
C GLY A 69 9.59 18.26 15.51
N TRP A 70 10.20 19.25 14.84
CA TRP A 70 10.85 20.40 15.49
C TRP A 70 9.85 21.26 16.27
N ALA A 71 8.69 21.59 15.68
CA ALA A 71 7.67 22.40 16.34
C ALA A 71 7.09 21.74 17.61
N ARG A 72 6.94 20.41 17.60
CA ARG A 72 6.40 19.64 18.75
C ARG A 72 7.38 19.54 19.92
N GLU A 73 8.70 19.62 19.67
CA GLU A 73 9.70 19.63 20.74
C GLU A 73 9.80 21.03 21.39
N ASN A 74 9.74 22.09 20.59
CA ASN A 74 9.91 23.45 21.09
C ASN A 74 8.68 24.01 21.84
N SER A 75 7.47 23.53 21.55
CA SER A 75 6.23 24.08 22.13
C SER A 75 5.27 23.03 22.66
N ARG A 76 4.85 23.19 23.93
CA ARG A 76 3.83 22.34 24.58
C ARG A 76 2.46 22.45 23.89
N PHE A 77 2.13 23.60 23.33
CA PHE A 77 0.88 23.81 22.57
C PHE A 77 0.90 23.07 21.24
N ALA A 78 2.01 23.14 20.49
CA ALA A 78 2.17 22.40 19.25
C ALA A 78 2.14 20.88 19.50
N LYS A 79 2.75 20.43 20.61
CA LYS A 79 2.65 19.03 21.04
C LYS A 79 1.20 18.60 21.23
N ALA A 80 0.40 19.36 22.00
CA ALA A 80 -1.01 19.02 22.25
C ALA A 80 -1.87 19.01 20.97
N LEU A 81 -1.63 19.94 20.04
CA LEU A 81 -2.38 20.05 18.79
C LEU A 81 -2.10 18.90 17.82
N PHE A 82 -0.82 18.54 17.64
CA PHE A 82 -0.42 17.50 16.69
C PHE A 82 -0.42 16.08 17.26
N TRP A 83 -0.45 15.91 18.58
CA TRP A 83 -0.51 14.60 19.24
C TRP A 83 -1.63 13.69 18.73
N PRO A 84 -2.92 14.10 18.74
CA PRO A 84 -4.00 13.23 18.27
C PRO A 84 -3.90 12.92 16.77
N LEU A 85 -3.42 13.86 15.96
CA LEU A 85 -3.22 13.66 14.53
C LEU A 85 -2.19 12.54 14.28
N VAL A 86 -1.06 12.59 14.97
CA VAL A 86 0.05 11.65 14.81
C VAL A 86 -0.34 10.25 15.32
N ASP A 87 -1.14 10.16 16.37
CA ASP A 87 -1.61 8.88 16.91
C ASP A 87 -2.66 8.21 16.01
N VAL A 88 -3.59 8.98 15.44
CA VAL A 88 -4.57 8.43 14.48
C VAL A 88 -3.89 7.92 13.21
N VAL A 89 -2.94 8.68 12.65
CA VAL A 89 -2.26 8.31 11.41
C VAL A 89 -1.39 7.06 11.59
N ARG A 90 -0.77 6.87 12.76
CA ARG A 90 0.02 5.66 13.06
C ARG A 90 -0.85 4.44 13.39
N SER A 91 -2.04 4.64 13.95
CA SER A 91 -2.93 3.54 14.36
C SER A 91 -3.73 2.92 13.21
N ARG A 92 -3.86 3.63 12.08
CA ARG A 92 -4.65 3.16 10.93
C ARG A 92 -3.78 2.54 9.84
N PRO A 93 -4.13 1.35 9.31
CA PRO A 93 -3.41 0.76 8.17
C PRO A 93 -3.38 1.72 6.98
N LEU A 94 -2.23 1.87 6.32
CA LEU A 94 -2.04 2.82 5.20
C LEU A 94 -3.04 2.58 4.05
N ILE A 95 -3.37 1.32 3.78
CA ILE A 95 -4.38 0.93 2.79
C ILE A 95 -5.75 1.54 3.10
N ILE A 96 -6.17 1.54 4.38
CA ILE A 96 -7.46 2.11 4.78
C ILE A 96 -7.45 3.63 4.62
N GLN A 97 -6.34 4.31 4.93
CA GLN A 97 -6.22 5.75 4.74
C GLN A 97 -6.36 6.13 3.26
N PHE A 98 -5.71 5.37 2.38
CA PHE A 98 -5.84 5.57 0.94
C PHE A 98 -7.28 5.39 0.45
N ILE A 99 -7.94 4.29 0.84
CA ILE A 99 -9.33 4.01 0.44
C ILE A 99 -10.27 5.11 0.94
N LEU A 100 -10.17 5.51 2.21
CA LEU A 100 -11.04 6.54 2.80
C LEU A 100 -10.88 7.89 2.12
N VAL A 101 -9.64 8.31 1.85
CA VAL A 101 -9.37 9.59 1.20
C VAL A 101 -9.84 9.56 -0.26
N ASN A 102 -9.61 8.46 -0.98
CA ASN A 102 -10.11 8.31 -2.34
C ASN A 102 -11.64 8.37 -2.41
N SER A 103 -12.33 7.66 -1.51
CA SER A 103 -13.80 7.70 -1.41
C SER A 103 -14.32 9.07 -1.00
N PHE A 104 -13.61 9.79 -0.12
CA PHE A 104 -13.96 11.15 0.27
C PHE A 104 -13.92 12.11 -0.93
N PHE A 105 -12.87 12.05 -1.76
CA PHE A 105 -12.77 12.85 -2.97
C PHE A 105 -13.85 12.49 -4.01
N ALA A 106 -14.21 11.21 -4.13
CA ALA A 106 -15.31 10.77 -4.99
C ALA A 106 -16.66 11.35 -4.52
N MET A 107 -16.92 11.36 -3.21
CA MET A 107 -18.14 11.96 -2.65
C MET A 107 -18.13 13.49 -2.72
N ALA A 108 -16.96 14.13 -2.63
CA ALA A 108 -16.79 15.57 -2.78
C ALA A 108 -16.98 16.06 -4.23
N GLY A 109 -17.22 15.16 -5.20
CA GLY A 109 -17.45 15.49 -6.60
C GLY A 109 -16.19 15.84 -7.39
N TYR A 110 -15.00 15.63 -6.81
CA TYR A 110 -13.72 15.88 -7.47
C TYR A 110 -12.91 14.58 -7.59
N PRO A 111 -13.22 13.71 -8.57
CA PRO A 111 -12.51 12.46 -8.75
C PRO A 111 -11.06 12.73 -9.19
N MET A 112 -10.12 12.55 -8.27
CA MET A 112 -8.69 12.64 -8.56
C MET A 112 -8.15 11.29 -9.05
N PRO A 113 -7.08 11.28 -9.89
CA PRO A 113 -6.42 10.04 -10.25
C PRO A 113 -5.84 9.35 -9.01
N PRO A 114 -5.93 8.02 -8.90
CA PRO A 114 -5.45 7.26 -7.73
C PRO A 114 -3.98 7.53 -7.39
N LEU A 115 -3.15 7.80 -8.41
CA LEU A 115 -1.74 8.14 -8.24
C LEU A 115 -1.55 9.43 -7.43
N ALA A 116 -2.37 10.45 -7.70
CA ALA A 116 -2.28 11.74 -7.01
C ALA A 116 -2.80 11.64 -5.57
N VAL A 117 -3.93 10.95 -5.38
CA VAL A 117 -4.45 10.66 -4.03
C VAL A 117 -3.42 9.88 -3.22
N GLY A 118 -2.79 8.88 -3.85
CA GLY A 118 -1.72 8.08 -3.27
C GLY A 118 -0.54 8.95 -2.84
N ALA A 119 -0.05 9.84 -3.71
CA ALA A 119 1.04 10.75 -3.38
C ALA A 119 0.73 11.62 -2.16
N VAL A 120 -0.48 12.18 -2.06
CA VAL A 120 -0.86 13.02 -0.90
C VAL A 120 -0.94 12.19 0.39
N VAL A 121 -1.64 11.05 0.35
CA VAL A 121 -1.81 10.18 1.53
C VAL A 121 -0.46 9.65 2.02
N LEU A 122 0.37 9.16 1.10
CA LEU A 122 1.71 8.67 1.43
C LEU A 122 2.61 9.79 1.97
N SER A 123 2.54 11.00 1.42
CA SER A 123 3.35 12.15 1.90
C SER A 123 3.01 12.50 3.35
N ILE A 124 1.71 12.53 3.69
CA ILE A 124 1.26 12.82 5.05
C ILE A 124 1.69 11.70 6.01
N TYR A 125 1.49 10.44 5.61
CA TYR A 125 1.89 9.30 6.43
C TYR A 125 3.41 9.29 6.69
N MET A 126 4.21 9.50 5.64
CA MET A 126 5.67 9.58 5.73
C MET A 126 6.12 10.77 6.59
N GLY A 127 5.46 11.93 6.49
CA GLY A 127 5.76 13.09 7.31
C GLY A 127 5.46 12.88 8.80
N VAL A 128 4.34 12.23 9.12
CA VAL A 128 4.03 11.86 10.51
C VAL A 128 5.09 10.91 11.08
N LEU A 129 5.46 9.87 10.34
CA LEU A 129 6.50 8.93 10.77
C LEU A 129 7.86 9.62 10.95
N THR A 130 8.25 10.46 9.99
CA THR A 130 9.52 11.20 10.05
C THR A 130 9.54 12.21 11.20
N SER A 131 8.39 12.80 11.57
CA SER A 131 8.31 13.71 12.72
C SER A 131 8.68 13.04 14.04
N GLU A 132 8.41 11.75 14.17
CA GLU A 132 8.77 10.97 15.37
C GLU A 132 10.25 10.57 15.34
N GLN A 133 10.79 10.24 14.16
CA GLN A 133 12.23 10.02 13.98
C GLN A 133 13.02 11.27 14.36
N VAL A 134 12.60 12.44 13.89
CA VAL A 134 13.24 13.73 14.19
C VAL A 134 13.17 14.05 15.68
N ARG A 135 11.98 13.90 16.30
CA ARG A 135 11.84 14.11 17.76
C ARG A 135 12.72 13.16 18.55
N SER A 136 12.81 11.89 18.17
CA SER A 136 13.71 10.92 18.81
C SER A 136 15.20 11.25 18.63
N GLY A 137 15.58 12.00 17.59
CA GLY A 137 16.95 12.48 17.43
C GLY A 137 17.28 13.78 18.15
N LEU A 138 16.26 14.54 18.59
CA LEU A 138 16.43 15.77 19.36
C LEU A 138 16.48 15.54 20.88
N GLN A 139 15.98 14.40 21.33
CA GLN A 139 15.98 13.96 22.74
C GLN A 139 17.29 13.27 23.11
#